data_AF-A0A3E2W700-F1
#
_entry.id   AF-A0A3E2W700-F1
#
_cell.length_a   1.000
_cell.length_b   1.000
_cell.length_c   1.000
_cell.angle_alpha   90.00
_cell.angle_beta   90.00
_cell.angle_gamma   90.00
#
_symmetry.space_group_name_H-M   'P 1'
#
loop_
_entity.id
_entity.type
_entity.pdbx_description
1 polymer ?
#
loop_
_entity_poly.entity_id
_entity_poly.type
_entity_poly.pdbx_seq_one_letter_code
_entity_poly.pdbx_strand_id
1 'polypeptide(L)'
;MHDLAMRLTQTCLSMGLIDESYAEWLTYSIEKRLTTLLTLFVLCLIGFFGFGWKLTLSFSVFFLLIRKYTNGYHAATYNKCLFLSLLMEVFILAVISNIYHIEWSLPLIIAVSDVLIWYIAPVNTTGIHWSDRELRSMERHQSRQNFNP
;
A
#
# COMPACT_ATOMS: atom_id res chain seq x y z
N MET A 1 -7.83 10.67 14.57
CA MET A 1 -8.10 9.89 13.34
C MET A 1 -9.27 8.96 13.58
N HIS A 2 -9.17 8.07 14.57
CA HIS A 2 -10.28 7.26 15.04
C HIS A 2 -11.58 8.04 15.38
N ASP A 3 -11.50 9.12 16.19
CA ASP A 3 -12.69 9.94 16.52
C ASP A 3 -13.36 10.56 15.27
N LEU A 4 -12.54 11.04 14.32
CA LEU A 4 -13.05 11.61 13.07
C LEU A 4 -13.67 10.53 12.18
N ALA A 5 -13.06 9.34 12.13
CA ALA A 5 -13.61 8.20 11.42
C ALA A 5 -14.96 7.76 12.02
N MET A 6 -15.06 7.69 13.35
CA MET A 6 -16.31 7.38 14.04
C MET A 6 -17.40 8.41 13.75
N ARG A 7 -17.09 9.72 13.79
CA ARG A 7 -18.06 10.78 13.44
C ARG A 7 -18.57 10.63 12.01
N LEU A 8 -17.68 10.35 11.05
CA LEU A 8 -18.07 10.12 9.65
C LEU A 8 -18.96 8.88 9.53
N THR A 9 -18.59 7.77 10.17
CA THR A 9 -19.40 6.55 10.18
C THR A 9 -20.79 6.78 10.80
N GLN A 10 -20.85 7.46 11.96
CA GLN A 10 -22.10 7.83 12.64
C GLN A 10 -23.00 8.68 11.73
N THR A 11 -22.42 9.61 10.98
CA THR A 11 -23.17 10.42 10.02
C THR A 11 -23.74 9.54 8.90
N CYS A 12 -22.95 8.61 8.33
CA CYS A 12 -23.42 7.66 7.33
C CYS A 12 -24.54 6.74 7.85
N LEU A 13 -24.45 6.28 9.10
CA LEU A 13 -25.50 5.50 9.78
C LEU A 13 -26.79 6.32 9.95
N SER A 14 -26.67 7.58 10.41
CA SER A 14 -27.82 8.46 10.61
C SER A 14 -28.56 8.81 9.30
N MET A 15 -27.86 8.77 8.17
CA MET A 15 -28.43 8.98 6.85
C MET A 15 -28.99 7.67 6.23
N GLY A 16 -28.86 6.53 6.92
CA GLY A 16 -29.35 5.24 6.44
C GLY A 16 -28.57 4.69 5.23
N LEU A 17 -27.33 5.15 5.00
CA LEU A 17 -26.52 4.66 3.87
C LEU A 17 -25.97 3.24 4.09
N ILE A 18 -25.81 2.84 5.36
CA ILE A 18 -25.07 1.64 5.76
C ILE A 18 -25.75 1.03 7.00
N ASP A 19 -25.78 -0.31 7.10
CA ASP A 19 -26.27 -1.02 8.28
C ASP A 19 -25.25 -1.00 9.43
N GLU A 20 -25.74 -1.12 10.67
CA GLU A 20 -24.92 -1.11 11.88
C GLU A 20 -23.83 -2.21 11.87
N SER A 21 -24.08 -3.35 11.21
CA SER A 21 -23.12 -4.44 11.03
C SER A 21 -21.86 -4.05 10.25
N TYR A 22 -21.94 -3.06 9.36
CA TYR A 22 -20.81 -2.57 8.57
C TYR A 22 -20.13 -1.34 9.18
N ALA A 23 -20.63 -0.81 10.30
CA ALA A 23 -20.13 0.41 10.93
C ALA A 23 -18.65 0.29 11.34
N GLU A 24 -18.27 -0.85 11.93
CA GLU A 24 -16.90 -1.10 12.35
C GLU A 24 -15.94 -1.18 11.15
N TRP A 25 -16.34 -1.92 10.10
CA TRP A 25 -15.57 -2.03 8.87
C TRP A 25 -15.41 -0.69 8.15
N LEU A 26 -16.46 0.13 8.14
CA LEU A 26 -16.41 1.47 7.55
C LEU A 26 -15.49 2.39 8.36
N THR A 27 -15.60 2.37 9.68
CA THR A 27 -14.74 3.16 10.57
C THR A 27 -13.28 2.84 10.33
N TYR A 28 -12.93 1.55 10.29
CA TYR A 28 -11.57 1.10 9.96
C TYR A 28 -11.13 1.57 8.57
N SER A 29 -12.01 1.43 7.56
CA SER A 29 -11.71 1.82 6.18
C SER A 29 -11.50 3.32 6.01
N ILE A 30 -12.33 4.14 6.68
CA ILE A 30 -12.19 5.60 6.72
C ILE A 30 -10.91 5.98 7.43
N GLU A 31 -10.65 5.38 8.60
CA GLU A 31 -9.42 5.63 9.35
C GLU A 31 -8.20 5.36 8.46
N LYS A 32 -8.09 4.18 7.83
CA LYS A 32 -6.99 3.82 6.93
C LYS A 32 -6.80 4.81 5.79
N ARG A 33 -7.88 5.24 5.13
CA ARG A 33 -7.83 6.21 4.02
C ARG A 33 -7.40 7.58 4.50
N LEU A 34 -7.96 8.05 5.61
CA LEU A 34 -7.63 9.33 6.21
C LEU A 34 -6.17 9.36 6.65
N THR A 35 -5.66 8.29 7.25
CA THR A 35 -4.24 8.14 7.60
C THR A 35 -3.36 8.27 6.38
N THR A 36 -3.69 7.53 5.31
CA THR A 36 -2.90 7.52 4.08
C THR A 36 -2.89 8.89 3.40
N LEU A 37 -4.03 9.59 3.39
CA LEU A 37 -4.12 10.95 2.87
C LEU A 37 -3.31 11.93 3.71
N LEU A 38 -3.35 11.81 5.04
CA LEU A 38 -2.57 12.65 5.95
C LEU A 38 -1.07 12.42 5.75
N THR A 39 -0.62 11.17 5.67
CA THR A 39 0.81 10.87 5.46
C THR A 39 1.28 11.37 4.11
N LEU A 40 0.50 11.15 3.07
CA LEU A 40 0.78 11.63 1.72
C LEU A 40 0.85 13.15 1.67
N PHE A 41 -0.07 13.84 2.36
CA PHE A 41 -0.06 15.30 2.42
C PHE A 41 1.22 15.83 3.08
N VAL A 42 1.60 15.28 4.24
CA VAL A 42 2.84 15.66 4.94
C VAL A 42 4.08 15.35 4.09
N LEU A 43 4.13 14.17 3.47
CA LEU A 43 5.22 13.77 2.58
C LEU A 43 5.32 14.71 1.36
N CYS A 44 4.20 15.07 0.75
CA CYS A 44 4.17 15.99 -0.37
C CYS A 44 4.67 17.38 0.02
N LEU A 45 4.32 17.89 1.21
CA LEU A 45 4.85 19.16 1.71
C LEU A 45 6.37 19.10 1.89
N ILE A 46 6.86 18.10 2.63
CA ILE A 46 8.31 17.93 2.88
C ILE A 46 9.06 17.74 1.56
N GLY A 47 8.54 16.89 0.68
CA GLY A 47 9.12 16.58 -0.61
C GLY A 47 9.17 17.78 -1.55
N PHE A 48 8.06 18.51 -1.67
CA PHE A 48 7.97 19.66 -2.55
C PHE A 48 8.99 20.75 -2.18
N PHE A 49 9.12 21.06 -0.89
CA PHE A 49 10.05 22.09 -0.41
C PHE A 49 11.50 21.60 -0.27
N GLY A 50 11.73 20.31 0.00
CA GLY A 50 13.07 19.77 0.28
C GLY A 50 13.78 19.10 -0.89
N PHE A 51 13.05 18.40 -1.77
CA PHE A 51 13.62 17.50 -2.78
C PHE A 51 13.12 17.78 -4.21
N GLY A 52 12.19 18.73 -4.35
CA GLY A 52 11.61 19.14 -5.63
C GLY A 52 10.35 18.36 -6.00
N TRP A 53 9.46 19.05 -6.74
CA TRP A 53 8.11 18.56 -6.99
C TRP A 53 8.04 17.34 -7.92
N LYS A 54 8.92 17.24 -8.93
CA LYS A 54 8.93 16.12 -9.89
C LYS A 54 9.27 14.79 -9.21
N LEU A 55 10.33 14.78 -8.41
CA LEU A 55 10.79 13.60 -7.70
C LEU A 55 9.74 13.15 -6.66
N THR A 56 9.24 14.10 -5.88
CA THR A 56 8.22 13.87 -4.85
C THR A 56 6.94 13.30 -5.44
N LEU A 57 6.43 13.88 -6.54
CA LEU A 57 5.21 13.41 -7.18
C LEU A 57 5.37 11.99 -7.73
N SER A 58 6.49 11.71 -8.39
CA SER A 58 6.81 10.37 -8.90
C SER A 58 6.86 9.35 -7.76
N PHE A 59 7.65 9.62 -6.72
CA PHE A 59 7.76 8.77 -5.54
C PHE A 59 6.40 8.48 -4.89
N SER A 60 5.61 9.53 -4.64
CA SER A 60 4.29 9.43 -4.01
C SER A 60 3.33 8.52 -4.79
N VAL A 61 3.26 8.63 -6.12
CA VAL A 61 2.36 7.80 -6.94
C VAL A 61 2.73 6.32 -6.84
N PHE A 62 3.99 5.97 -7.05
CA PHE A 62 4.44 4.58 -7.00
C PHE A 62 4.36 4.01 -5.57
N PHE A 63 4.68 4.82 -4.57
CA PHE A 63 4.58 4.40 -3.17
C PHE A 63 3.12 4.07 -2.77
N LEU A 64 2.13 4.84 -3.23
CA LEU A 64 0.71 4.51 -3.01
C LEU A 64 0.31 3.18 -3.64
N LEU A 65 0.82 2.87 -4.84
CA LEU A 65 0.57 1.58 -5.50
C LEU A 65 1.16 0.44 -4.70
N ILE A 66 2.41 0.56 -4.26
CA ILE A 66 3.09 -0.48 -3.45
C ILE A 66 2.35 -0.68 -2.12
N ARG A 67 2.04 0.42 -1.41
CA ARG A 67 1.36 0.38 -0.10
C ARG A 67 -0.01 -0.28 -0.17
N LYS A 68 -0.69 -0.21 -1.32
CA LYS A 68 -1.96 -0.93 -1.55
C LYS A 68 -1.78 -2.45 -1.43
N TYR A 69 -0.66 -2.99 -1.91
CA TYR A 69 -0.41 -4.44 -1.96
C TYR A 69 0.38 -4.96 -0.75
N THR A 70 1.36 -4.22 -0.25
CA THR A 70 2.25 -4.72 0.82
C THR A 70 1.64 -4.64 2.21
N ASN A 71 0.55 -3.87 2.38
CA ASN A 71 0.10 -3.36 3.68
C ASN A 71 1.25 -2.65 4.45
N GLY A 72 0.92 -2.02 5.57
CA GLY A 72 1.89 -1.29 6.39
C GLY A 72 2.37 -2.11 7.58
N TYR A 73 3.51 -1.72 8.15
CA TYR A 73 3.94 -2.23 9.46
C TYR A 73 2.98 -1.76 10.55
N HIS A 74 2.36 -2.67 11.30
CA HIS A 74 1.51 -2.32 12.44
C HIS A 74 2.32 -2.31 13.74
N ALA A 75 2.68 -1.11 14.20
CA ALA A 75 3.25 -0.92 15.53
C ALA A 75 2.20 -1.10 16.63
N ALA A 76 2.65 -1.36 17.87
CA ALA A 76 1.79 -1.51 19.05
C ALA A 76 0.86 -0.31 19.34
N THR A 77 1.17 0.87 18.80
CA THR A 77 0.26 2.02 18.85
C THR A 77 0.13 2.67 17.48
N TYR A 78 -1.06 3.17 17.18
CA TYR A 78 -1.37 3.85 15.93
C TYR A 78 -0.43 5.04 15.63
N ASN A 79 -0.15 5.87 16.65
CA ASN A 79 0.75 7.02 16.48
C ASN A 79 2.19 6.61 16.16
N LYS A 80 2.68 5.51 16.74
CA LYS A 80 4.02 4.98 16.41
C LYS A 80 4.06 4.42 14.99
N CYS A 81 3.01 3.73 14.56
CA CYS A 81 2.87 3.24 13.19
C CYS A 81 2.90 4.40 12.19
N LEU A 82 2.12 5.45 12.47
CA LEU A 82 2.04 6.65 11.64
C LEU A 82 3.39 7.36 11.52
N PHE A 83 4.03 7.61 12.66
CA PHE A 83 5.33 8.29 12.72
C PHE A 83 6.41 7.49 12.00
N LEU A 84 6.49 6.18 12.26
CA LEU A 84 7.49 5.32 11.62
C LEU A 84 7.27 5.23 10.11
N SER A 85 6.02 5.15 9.66
CA SER A 85 5.70 5.17 8.23
C SER A 85 6.20 6.46 7.57
N LEU A 86 5.89 7.62 8.16
CA LEU A 86 6.36 8.92 7.67
C LEU A 86 7.89 9.03 7.68
N LEU A 87 8.54 8.57 8.75
CA LEU A 87 9.99 8.60 8.85
C LEU A 87 10.65 7.76 7.74
N MET A 88 10.13 6.56 7.49
CA MET A 88 10.61 5.68 6.42
C MET A 88 10.37 6.26 5.04
N GLU A 89 9.20 6.85 4.79
CA GLU A 89 8.87 7.52 3.53
C GLU A 89 9.83 8.67 3.22
N VAL A 90 10.10 9.55 4.21
CA VAL A 90 11.04 10.66 4.06
C VAL A 90 12.48 10.14 3.89
N PHE A 91 12.86 9.11 4.65
CA PHE A 91 14.19 8.50 4.51
C PHE A 91 14.41 7.95 3.11
N ILE A 92 13.46 7.18 2.57
CA ILE A 92 13.56 6.63 1.21
C ILE A 92 13.60 7.75 0.18
N LEU A 93 12.77 8.78 0.32
CA LEU A 93 12.79 9.93 -0.59
C LEU A 93 14.15 10.65 -0.58
N ALA A 94 14.77 10.80 0.60
CA ALA A 94 16.10 11.39 0.73
C ALA A 94 17.20 10.53 0.07
N VAL A 95 17.14 9.21 0.26
CA VAL A 95 18.06 8.27 -0.39
C VAL A 95 17.92 8.34 -1.92
N ILE A 96 16.70 8.29 -2.43
CA ILE A 96 16.44 8.38 -3.88
C ILE A 96 16.92 9.74 -4.41
N SER A 97 16.66 10.83 -3.69
CA SER A 97 17.12 12.16 -4.11
C SER A 97 18.65 12.22 -4.24
N ASN A 98 19.39 11.60 -3.31
CA ASN A 98 20.85 11.57 -3.38
C ASN A 98 21.34 10.75 -4.58
N ILE A 99 20.75 9.57 -4.77
CA ILE A 99 21.07 8.65 -5.87
C ILE A 99 20.73 9.28 -7.23
N TYR A 100 19.60 9.99 -7.35
CA TYR A 100 19.12 10.58 -8.59
C TYR A 100 20.13 11.56 -9.21
N HIS A 101 21.02 12.15 -8.42
CA HIS A 101 22.09 13.02 -8.92
C HIS A 101 23.26 12.27 -9.58
N ILE A 102 23.31 10.94 -9.46
CA ILE A 102 24.36 10.09 -10.05
C ILE A 102 23.84 9.51 -11.36
N GLU A 103 24.42 9.92 -12.49
CA GLU A 103 23.89 9.62 -13.84
C GLU A 103 23.67 8.12 -14.13
N TRP A 104 24.58 7.26 -13.68
CA TRP A 104 24.53 5.81 -13.94
C TRP A 104 23.75 5.00 -12.91
N SER A 105 23.27 5.63 -11.84
CA SER A 105 22.69 4.92 -10.70
C SER A 105 21.33 4.30 -11.02
N LEU A 106 20.45 5.03 -11.71
CA LEU A 106 19.12 4.57 -12.08
C LEU A 106 19.14 3.34 -13.00
N PRO A 107 19.86 3.34 -14.14
CA PRO A 107 19.91 2.15 -15.00
C PRO A 107 20.56 0.96 -14.29
N LEU A 108 21.56 1.19 -13.43
CA LEU A 108 22.19 0.14 -12.62
C LEU A 108 21.20 -0.48 -11.62
N ILE A 109 20.45 0.36 -10.88
CA ILE A 109 19.45 -0.11 -9.92
C ILE A 109 18.35 -0.90 -10.62
N ILE A 110 17.87 -0.45 -11.77
CA ILE A 110 16.87 -1.17 -12.56
C ILE A 110 17.43 -2.51 -13.03
N ALA A 111 18.62 -2.53 -13.62
CA ALA A 111 19.24 -3.77 -14.09
C ALA A 111 19.45 -4.79 -12.96
N VAL A 112 19.94 -4.34 -11.80
CA VAL A 112 20.12 -5.19 -10.62
C VAL A 112 18.77 -5.67 -10.08
N SER A 113 17.77 -4.79 -10.03
CA SER A 113 16.42 -5.14 -9.59
C SER A 113 15.77 -6.17 -10.50
N ASP A 114 15.88 -6.03 -11.82
CA ASP A 114 15.32 -6.97 -12.79
C ASP A 114 15.99 -8.34 -12.71
N VAL A 115 17.33 -8.38 -12.53
CA VAL A 115 18.06 -9.64 -12.31
C VAL A 115 17.65 -10.31 -10.99
N LEU A 116 17.54 -9.54 -9.91
CA LEU A 116 17.09 -10.04 -8.61
C LEU A 116 15.65 -10.54 -8.67
N ILE A 117 14.76 -9.78 -9.29
CA ILE A 117 13.36 -10.18 -9.51
C ILE A 117 13.35 -11.44 -10.36
N TRP A 118 14.09 -11.52 -11.46
CA TRP A 118 14.11 -12.73 -12.28
C TRP A 118 14.60 -13.98 -11.51
N TYR A 119 15.58 -13.80 -10.61
CA TYR A 119 16.10 -14.89 -9.77
C TYR A 119 15.19 -15.25 -8.59
N ILE A 120 14.51 -14.27 -7.98
CA ILE A 120 13.64 -14.46 -6.81
C ILE A 120 12.19 -14.78 -7.22
N ALA A 121 11.69 -14.22 -8.33
CA ALA A 121 10.34 -14.39 -8.87
C ALA A 121 9.94 -15.82 -9.23
N PRO A 122 10.81 -16.83 -9.43
CA PRO A 122 10.42 -18.21 -9.23
C PRO A 122 10.17 -18.51 -7.74
N VAL A 123 9.37 -17.67 -7.06
CA VAL A 123 8.69 -18.01 -5.83
C VAL A 123 7.52 -18.91 -6.20
N ASN A 124 7.85 -20.17 -6.50
CA ASN A 124 6.99 -21.26 -6.08
C ASN A 124 7.15 -21.38 -4.56
N THR A 125 6.54 -20.44 -3.83
CA THR A 125 6.55 -20.45 -2.38
C THR A 125 5.74 -21.65 -1.92
N THR A 126 6.37 -22.54 -1.16
CA THR A 126 5.72 -23.58 -0.34
C THR A 126 4.67 -22.99 0.63
N GLY A 127 4.62 -21.67 0.77
CA GLY A 127 3.64 -20.90 1.52
C GLY A 127 2.32 -20.60 0.79
N ILE A 128 2.16 -20.95 -0.49
CA ILE A 128 0.81 -21.10 -1.03
C ILE A 128 0.27 -22.45 -0.57
N HIS A 129 -0.05 -22.52 0.72
CA HIS A 129 -0.79 -23.64 1.29
C HIS A 129 -2.24 -23.52 0.82
N TRP A 130 -2.49 -23.84 -0.45
CA TRP A 130 -3.83 -24.13 -0.90
C TRP A 130 -4.34 -25.27 -0.01
N SER A 131 -5.40 -25.02 0.75
CA SER A 131 -6.12 -26.14 1.34
C SER A 131 -6.65 -27.02 0.19
N ASP A 132 -6.78 -28.33 0.41
CA ASP A 132 -7.31 -29.22 -0.63
C ASP A 132 -8.69 -28.77 -1.15
N ARG A 133 -9.43 -27.97 -0.37
CA ARG A 133 -10.69 -27.35 -0.81
C ARG A 133 -10.49 -26.24 -1.83
N GLU A 134 -9.49 -25.39 -1.65
CA GLU A 134 -9.21 -24.26 -2.54
C GLU A 134 -8.59 -24.74 -3.86
N LEU A 135 -7.76 -25.79 -3.82
CA LEU A 135 -7.30 -26.47 -5.03
C LEU A 135 -8.47 -27.03 -5.85
N ARG A 136 -9.38 -27.75 -5.18
CA ARG A 136 -10.58 -28.31 -5.85
C ARG A 136 -11.60 -27.27 -6.32
N SER A 137 -11.60 -26.05 -5.78
CA SER A 137 -12.48 -24.99 -6.28
C SER A 137 -11.90 -24.34 -7.53
N MET A 138 -10.58 -24.17 -7.60
CA MET A 138 -9.86 -23.71 -8.80
C MET A 138 -10.04 -24.68 -9.97
N GLU A 139 -9.82 -25.97 -9.76
CA GLU A 139 -10.00 -27.01 -10.80
C GLU A 139 -11.44 -27.04 -11.31
N ARG A 140 -12.42 -26.87 -10.42
CA ARG A 140 -13.84 -26.76 -10.80
C ARG A 140 -14.16 -25.49 -11.57
N HIS A 141 -13.49 -24.38 -11.28
CA HIS A 141 -13.65 -23.15 -12.06
C HIS A 141 -12.99 -23.25 -13.43
N GLN A 142 -11.79 -23.83 -13.51
CA GLN A 142 -11.06 -23.99 -14.77
C GLN A 142 -11.72 -25.02 -15.70
N SER A 143 -12.24 -26.13 -15.16
CA SER A 143 -13.04 -27.10 -15.92
C SER A 143 -14.36 -26.50 -16.42
N ARG A 144 -15.01 -25.61 -15.67
CA ARG A 144 -16.21 -24.88 -16.13
C ARG A 144 -15.91 -23.86 -17.23
N GLN A 145 -14.75 -23.19 -17.19
CA GLN A 145 -14.34 -22.27 -18.25
C GLN A 145 -13.97 -23.01 -19.55
N ASN A 146 -13.38 -24.21 -19.45
CA ASN A 146 -13.10 -25.06 -20.62
C ASN A 146 -14.35 -25.74 -21.22
N PHE A 147 -15.49 -25.71 -20.51
CA PHE A 147 -16.75 -26.31 -20.96
C PHE A 147 -17.80 -25.30 -21.44
N ASN A 148 -17.49 -24.01 -21.43
CA ASN A 148 -18.36 -22.97 -21.97
C ASN A 148 -17.68 -22.33 -23.19
N PRO A 149 -17.92 -22.85 -24.41
CA PRO A 149 -17.41 -22.26 -25.66
C PRO A 149 -17.98 -20.85 -25.92
#